data_AF-A0A6A7GBN3-F1
#
_entry.id   AF-A0A6A7GBN3-F1
#
_cell.length_a   1.000
_cell.length_b   1.000
_cell.length_c   1.000
_cell.angle_alpha   90.00
_cell.angle_beta   90.00
_cell.angle_gamma   90.00
#
_symmetry.space_group_name_H-M   'P 1'
#
loop_
_entity.id
_entity.type
_entity.pdbx_description
1 polymer ?
#
loop_
_entity_poly.entity_id
_entity_poly.type
_entity_poly.pdbx_seq_one_letter_code
_entity_poly.pdbx_strand_id
1 'polypeptide(L)'
;DYVRSSQDENESGLRNLRAAYGISAVQIGYLKKMMYVRIENNQGYEPEEFALINPKTVDTSNKKGALSAGEGCLSVQEEISGYVVRPYSVKIIAIDHFTDREVEIEAHGLTAIVLQHEMDHLLGIMFYDRINKLNPNHIDSKITII
;
A
#
# COMPACT_ATOMS: atom_id res chain seq x y z
N ASP A 1 2.17 14.75 5.52
CA ASP A 1 2.43 14.71 6.98
C ASP A 1 1.81 13.53 7.71
N TYR A 2 0.50 13.23 7.56
CA TYR A 2 -0.15 12.15 8.34
C TYR A 2 0.63 10.83 8.37
N VAL A 3 1.00 10.28 7.21
CA VAL A 3 1.68 8.98 7.13
C VAL A 3 3.05 9.02 7.85
N ARG A 4 3.86 10.05 7.63
CA ARG A 4 5.13 10.27 8.36
C ARG A 4 4.89 10.31 9.87
N SER A 5 3.99 11.18 10.32
CA SER A 5 3.67 11.35 11.74
C SER A 5 3.06 10.10 12.38
N SER A 6 2.36 9.27 11.59
CA SER A 6 1.77 8.03 12.09
C SER A 6 2.81 6.93 12.34
N GLN A 7 4.02 7.08 11.81
CA GLN A 7 5.14 6.15 11.96
C GLN A 7 6.14 6.60 13.04
N ASP A 8 6.06 7.85 13.50
CA ASP A 8 6.82 8.34 14.66
C ASP A 8 6.03 8.06 15.95
N GLU A 9 6.63 7.33 16.90
CA GLU A 9 5.97 6.93 18.14
C GLU A 9 5.54 8.12 19.01
N ASN A 10 6.34 9.20 19.03
CA ASN A 10 6.02 10.40 19.81
C ASN A 10 4.84 11.15 19.16
N GLU A 11 4.91 11.38 17.85
CA GLU A 11 3.85 12.11 17.15
C GLU A 11 2.54 11.32 17.11
N SER A 12 2.60 10.01 16.83
CA SER A 12 1.42 9.15 16.75
C SER A 12 0.68 9.04 18.08
N GLY A 13 1.40 8.91 19.20
CA GLY A 13 0.81 8.89 20.53
C GLY A 13 0.17 10.23 20.91
N LEU A 14 0.89 11.34 20.69
CA LEU A 14 0.39 12.69 20.99
C LEU A 14 -0.85 13.07 20.17
N ARG A 15 -0.93 12.60 18.93
CA ARG A 15 -1.99 12.96 17.98
C ARG A 15 -3.03 11.85 17.80
N ASN A 16 -2.92 10.76 18.54
CA ASN A 16 -3.77 9.56 18.44
C ASN A 16 -3.92 9.06 17.00
N LEU A 17 -2.79 8.93 16.28
CA LEU A 17 -2.77 8.51 14.89
C LEU A 17 -2.68 6.99 14.79
N ARG A 18 -3.43 6.41 13.85
CA ARG A 18 -3.22 5.02 13.43
C ARG A 18 -2.08 4.96 12.43
N ALA A 19 -1.09 4.10 12.70
CA ALA A 19 0.02 3.85 11.80
C ALA A 19 -0.46 3.42 10.41
N ALA A 20 0.16 3.97 9.37
CA ALA A 20 -0.14 3.66 7.98
C ALA A 20 1.14 3.65 7.15
N TYR A 21 1.18 2.80 6.13
CA TYR A 21 2.24 2.82 5.12
C TYR A 21 1.89 3.69 3.91
N GLY A 22 0.61 3.99 3.70
CA GLY A 22 0.13 4.73 2.55
C GLY A 22 -1.18 5.47 2.81
N ILE A 23 -1.45 6.44 1.93
CA ILE A 23 -2.74 7.10 1.82
C ILE A 23 -2.96 7.59 0.39
N SER A 24 -4.18 7.43 -0.11
CA SER A 24 -4.64 7.96 -1.39
C SER A 24 -5.47 9.23 -1.18
N ALA A 25 -5.47 10.10 -2.19
CA ALA A 25 -6.28 11.33 -2.17
C ALA A 25 -7.79 11.02 -2.05
N VAL A 26 -8.24 9.87 -2.56
CA VAL A 26 -9.64 9.44 -2.50
C VAL A 26 -10.08 9.22 -1.05
N GLN A 27 -9.21 8.67 -0.19
CA GLN A 27 -9.53 8.42 1.22
C GLN A 27 -9.78 9.68 2.05
N ILE A 28 -9.30 10.83 1.57
CA ILE A 28 -9.50 12.14 2.19
C ILE A 28 -10.47 13.04 1.40
N GLY A 29 -11.27 12.44 0.51
CA GLY A 29 -12.37 13.13 -0.18
C GLY A 29 -11.98 13.86 -1.47
N TYR A 30 -10.75 13.68 -1.96
CA TYR A 30 -10.32 14.27 -3.23
C TYR A 30 -10.27 13.22 -4.34
N LEU A 31 -11.14 13.36 -5.35
CA LEU A 31 -11.18 12.49 -6.53
C LEU A 31 -10.02 12.79 -7.49
N LYS A 32 -8.78 12.66 -7.01
CA LYS A 32 -7.54 12.82 -7.76
C LYS A 32 -6.77 11.50 -7.75
N LYS A 33 -6.11 11.18 -8.85
CA LYS A 33 -5.21 10.02 -8.95
C LYS A 33 -3.87 10.35 -8.31
N MET A 34 -3.88 10.48 -6.98
CA MET A 34 -2.71 10.84 -6.19
C MET A 34 -2.63 9.92 -4.98
N MET A 35 -1.42 9.50 -4.66
CA MET A 35 -1.14 8.66 -3.50
C MET A 35 0.21 9.00 -2.92
N TYR A 36 0.35 8.75 -1.63
CA TYR A 36 1.59 8.88 -0.91
C TYR A 36 1.86 7.58 -0.15
N VAL A 37 3.08 7.06 -0.26
CA VAL A 37 3.53 5.84 0.41
C VAL A 37 4.87 6.11 1.07
N ARG A 38 5.04 5.61 2.30
CA ARG A 38 6.30 5.64 3.02
C ARG A 38 6.51 4.34 3.77
N ILE A 39 7.64 3.69 3.55
CA ILE A 39 8.00 2.43 4.17
C ILE A 39 9.39 2.56 4.78
N GLU A 40 9.47 2.32 6.09
CA GLU A 40 10.73 2.31 6.82
C GLU A 40 11.63 1.18 6.33
N ASN A 41 12.92 1.47 6.19
CA ASN A 41 13.92 0.45 5.91
C ASN A 41 14.63 0.03 7.20
N ASN A 42 14.38 -1.20 7.64
CA ASN A 42 14.92 -1.75 8.89
C ASN A 42 16.46 -1.96 8.88
N GLN A 43 17.15 -1.62 7.79
CA GLN A 43 18.61 -1.75 7.65
C GLN A 43 19.36 -0.42 7.84
N GLY A 44 18.68 0.65 8.28
CA GLY A 44 19.29 1.96 8.51
C GLY A 44 19.56 2.76 7.25
N TYR A 45 18.90 2.40 6.14
CA TYR A 45 18.82 3.24 4.94
C TYR A 45 17.66 4.22 5.07
N GLU A 46 17.68 5.25 4.23
CA GLU A 46 16.54 6.16 4.09
C GLU A 46 15.26 5.38 3.74
N PRO A 47 14.11 5.80 4.27
CA PRO A 47 12.82 5.20 3.96
C PRO A 47 12.53 5.23 2.46
N GLU A 48 11.84 4.20 1.97
CA GLU A 48 11.23 4.26 0.65
C GLU A 48 10.04 5.21 0.71
N GLU A 49 10.07 6.28 -0.09
CA GLU A 49 9.05 7.33 -0.05
C GLU A 49 8.62 7.73 -1.46
N PHE A 50 7.31 7.67 -1.69
CA PHE A 50 6.71 7.90 -3.00
C PHE A 50 5.55 8.86 -2.88
N ALA A 51 5.55 9.95 -3.66
CA ALA A 51 4.42 10.87 -3.80
C ALA A 51 4.00 10.90 -5.28
N LEU A 52 3.05 10.04 -5.65
CA LEU A 52 2.78 9.70 -7.05
C LEU A 52 1.51 10.37 -7.55
N ILE A 53 1.62 11.01 -8.72
CA ILE A 53 0.51 11.63 -9.46
C ILE A 53 0.27 10.83 -10.74
N ASN A 54 -1.00 10.55 -11.02
CA ASN A 54 -1.46 9.72 -12.14
C ASN A 54 -0.73 8.38 -12.28
N PRO A 55 -0.51 7.62 -11.18
CA PRO A 55 0.20 6.35 -11.26
C PRO A 55 -0.56 5.35 -12.13
N LYS A 56 0.20 4.53 -12.86
CA LYS A 56 -0.31 3.46 -13.73
C LYS A 56 0.56 2.22 -13.56
N THR A 57 -0.07 1.09 -13.29
CA THR A 57 0.61 -0.21 -13.35
C THR A 57 0.90 -0.55 -14.81
N VAL A 58 2.17 -0.83 -15.10
CA VAL A 58 2.63 -1.24 -16.44
C VAL A 58 3.02 -2.71 -16.50
N ASP A 59 3.42 -3.30 -15.38
CA ASP A 59 3.69 -4.74 -15.28
C ASP A 59 3.47 -5.27 -13.86
N THR A 60 3.23 -6.58 -13.76
CA THR A 60 3.08 -7.30 -12.48
C THR A 60 3.63 -8.72 -12.61
N SER A 61 4.21 -9.26 -11.54
CA SER A 61 4.67 -10.65 -11.58
C SER A 61 3.52 -11.67 -11.54
N ASN A 62 3.80 -12.82 -12.17
CA ASN A 62 2.98 -14.04 -12.02
C ASN A 62 3.06 -14.60 -10.59
N LYS A 63 4.21 -14.45 -9.93
CA LYS A 63 4.39 -14.79 -8.51
C LYS A 63 3.43 -13.97 -7.67
N LYS A 64 2.76 -14.61 -6.71
CA LYS A 64 1.82 -13.97 -5.79
C LYS A 64 2.42 -13.84 -4.40
N GLY A 65 1.97 -12.83 -3.67
CA GLY A 65 2.28 -12.62 -2.26
C GLY A 65 1.05 -12.19 -1.46
N ALA A 66 1.13 -12.37 -0.15
CA ALA A 66 0.17 -11.87 0.82
C ALA A 66 0.89 -11.56 2.14
N LEU A 67 0.40 -10.57 2.89
CA LEU A 67 0.91 -10.29 4.22
C LEU A 67 0.42 -11.35 5.21
N SER A 68 1.32 -11.84 6.05
CA SER A 68 1.02 -12.81 7.13
C SER A 68 -0.08 -12.34 8.08
N ALA A 69 -0.12 -11.05 8.39
CA ALA A 69 -1.12 -10.44 9.27
C ALA A 69 -2.40 -9.97 8.56
N GLY A 70 -2.52 -10.20 7.24
CA GLY A 70 -3.57 -9.59 6.41
C GLY A 70 -3.28 -8.10 6.14
N GLU A 71 -4.28 -7.41 5.58
CA GLU A 71 -4.20 -5.97 5.30
C GLU A 71 -5.18 -5.18 6.19
N GLY A 72 -4.84 -3.92 6.44
CA GLY A 72 -5.72 -2.94 7.05
C GLY A 72 -5.79 -1.68 6.19
N CYS A 73 -6.74 -0.79 6.50
CA CYS A 73 -6.92 0.47 5.79
C CYS A 73 -7.36 1.56 6.77
N LEU A 74 -6.86 2.79 6.63
CA LEU A 74 -7.29 3.93 7.45
C LEU A 74 -8.79 4.25 7.31
N SER A 75 -9.40 3.90 6.17
CA SER A 75 -10.83 4.11 5.91
C SER A 75 -11.72 2.99 6.42
N VAL A 76 -11.15 1.95 7.05
CA VAL A 76 -11.89 0.82 7.61
C VAL A 76 -11.54 0.69 9.09
N GLN A 77 -12.51 0.96 9.96
CA GLN A 77 -12.32 0.90 11.41
C GLN A 77 -12.33 -0.53 11.94
N GLU A 78 -13.12 -1.41 11.32
CA GLU A 78 -13.25 -2.80 11.71
C GLU A 78 -12.01 -3.61 11.32
N GLU A 79 -11.68 -4.59 12.14
CA GLU A 79 -10.68 -5.59 11.78
C GLU A 79 -11.33 -6.62 10.85
N ILE A 80 -10.78 -6.77 9.64
CA ILE A 80 -11.26 -7.73 8.66
C ILE A 80 -10.15 -8.76 8.42
N SER A 81 -10.34 -9.96 8.95
CA SER A 81 -9.38 -11.05 8.82
C SER A 81 -9.46 -11.72 7.44
N GLY A 82 -8.30 -12.02 6.87
CA GLY A 82 -8.16 -12.81 5.65
C GLY A 82 -6.94 -12.40 4.83
N TYR A 83 -6.47 -13.32 3.99
CA TYR A 83 -5.35 -13.04 3.11
C TYR A 83 -5.81 -12.22 1.90
N VAL A 84 -5.10 -11.12 1.66
CA VAL A 84 -5.21 -10.33 0.44
C VAL A 84 -4.08 -10.73 -0.48
N VAL A 85 -4.41 -11.46 -1.54
CA VAL A 85 -3.43 -12.00 -2.48
C VAL A 85 -3.19 -10.99 -3.60
N ARG A 86 -1.94 -10.57 -3.78
CA ARG A 86 -1.50 -9.63 -4.81
C ARG A 86 -0.32 -10.20 -5.61
N PRO A 87 -0.05 -9.71 -6.83
CA PRO A 87 1.27 -9.83 -7.43
C PRO A 87 2.39 -9.48 -6.44
N TYR A 88 3.43 -10.32 -6.38
CA TYR A 88 4.58 -10.13 -5.47
C TYR A 88 5.44 -8.92 -5.86
N SER A 89 5.33 -8.48 -7.11
CA SER A 89 6.01 -7.29 -7.63
C SER A 89 5.11 -6.53 -8.59
N VAL A 90 5.35 -5.23 -8.67
CA VAL A 90 4.63 -4.30 -9.53
C VAL A 90 5.62 -3.32 -10.14
N LYS A 91 5.35 -2.95 -11.40
CA LYS A 91 6.03 -1.86 -12.08
C LYS A 91 5.04 -0.75 -12.34
N ILE A 92 5.36 0.47 -11.91
CA ILE A 92 4.47 1.64 -11.98
C ILE A 92 5.17 2.77 -12.73
N ILE A 93 4.44 3.44 -13.62
CA ILE A 93 4.84 4.75 -14.17
C ILE A 93 3.95 5.82 -13.54
N ALA A 94 4.54 6.91 -13.07
CA ALA A 94 3.82 8.05 -12.50
C ALA A 94 4.61 9.35 -12.69
N ILE A 95 4.00 10.48 -12.34
CA ILE A 95 4.74 11.72 -12.08
C ILE A 95 5.08 11.77 -10.58
N ASP A 96 6.34 11.97 -10.24
CA ASP A 96 6.77 12.21 -8.86
C ASP A 96 6.50 13.66 -8.47
N HIS A 97 5.77 13.85 -7.38
CA HIS A 97 5.42 15.16 -6.86
C HIS A 97 6.64 15.96 -6.37
N PHE A 98 7.68 15.29 -5.85
CA PHE A 98 8.84 15.99 -5.30
C PHE A 98 9.73 16.60 -6.38
N THR A 99 9.85 15.90 -7.52
CA THR A 99 10.73 16.32 -8.63
C THR A 99 10.01 16.86 -9.86
N ASP A 100 8.69 16.69 -9.94
CA ASP A 100 7.84 17.03 -11.10
C ASP A 100 8.28 16.32 -12.40
N ARG A 101 8.80 15.09 -12.27
CA ARG A 101 9.29 14.26 -13.38
C ARG A 101 8.54 12.94 -13.49
N GLU A 102 8.48 12.40 -14.70
CA GLU A 102 8.06 11.01 -14.88
C GLU A 102 9.08 10.07 -14.24
N VAL A 103 8.57 9.11 -13.48
CA VAL A 103 9.35 8.09 -12.79
C VAL A 103 8.79 6.71 -13.12
N GLU A 104 9.70 5.74 -13.18
CA GLU A 104 9.41 4.32 -13.29
C GLU A 104 9.85 3.64 -12.00
N ILE A 105 8.91 2.99 -11.31
CA ILE A 105 9.12 2.36 -10.01
C ILE A 105 8.93 0.86 -10.17
N GLU A 106 9.95 0.09 -9.81
CA GLU A 106 9.85 -1.37 -9.65
C GLU A 106 9.94 -1.70 -8.17
N ALA A 107 8.91 -2.36 -7.65
CA ALA A 107 8.80 -2.70 -6.24
C ALA A 107 8.46 -4.18 -6.07
N HIS A 108 8.89 -4.75 -4.95
CA HIS A 108 8.64 -6.15 -4.58
C HIS A 108 8.16 -6.24 -3.12
N GLY A 109 7.59 -7.37 -2.73
CA GLY A 109 7.26 -7.66 -1.34
C GLY A 109 6.29 -6.65 -0.72
N LEU A 110 6.62 -6.15 0.47
CA LEU A 110 5.79 -5.18 1.20
C LEU A 110 5.53 -3.91 0.39
N THR A 111 6.57 -3.30 -0.19
CA THR A 111 6.41 -2.09 -1.02
C THR A 111 5.46 -2.32 -2.18
N ALA A 112 5.57 -3.45 -2.87
CA ALA A 112 4.65 -3.78 -3.95
C ALA A 112 3.20 -3.91 -3.45
N ILE A 113 2.98 -4.53 -2.29
CA ILE A 113 1.64 -4.71 -1.71
C ILE A 113 1.03 -3.35 -1.36
N VAL A 114 1.77 -2.48 -0.66
CA VAL A 114 1.27 -1.16 -0.26
C VAL A 114 0.96 -0.30 -1.49
N LEU A 115 1.84 -0.27 -2.50
CA LEU A 115 1.59 0.46 -3.74
C LEU A 115 0.31 -0.03 -4.43
N GLN A 116 0.12 -1.35 -4.52
CA GLN A 116 -1.09 -1.93 -5.12
C GLN A 116 -2.35 -1.65 -4.29
N HIS A 117 -2.25 -1.57 -2.96
CA HIS A 117 -3.37 -1.18 -2.09
C HIS A 117 -3.82 0.24 -2.36
N GLU A 118 -2.88 1.20 -2.40
CA GLU A 118 -3.22 2.59 -2.68
C GLU A 118 -3.71 2.80 -4.12
N MET A 119 -3.18 2.02 -5.07
CA MET A 119 -3.68 1.99 -6.45
C MET A 119 -5.14 1.51 -6.53
N ASP A 120 -5.54 0.53 -5.72
CA ASP A 120 -6.92 0.05 -5.64
C ASP A 120 -7.89 1.15 -5.17
N HIS A 121 -7.48 1.98 -4.20
CA HIS A 121 -8.29 3.12 -3.79
C HIS A 121 -8.57 4.10 -4.94
N LEU A 122 -7.61 4.30 -5.84
CA LEU A 122 -7.80 5.14 -7.04
C LEU A 122 -8.81 4.54 -8.04
N LEU A 123 -9.13 3.25 -7.90
CA LEU A 123 -10.12 2.51 -8.68
C LEU A 123 -11.41 2.23 -7.89
N GLY A 124 -11.50 2.69 -6.63
CA GLY A 124 -12.65 2.42 -5.76
C GLY A 124 -12.74 0.97 -5.28
N ILE A 125 -11.62 0.24 -5.26
CA ILE A 125 -11.52 -1.14 -4.77
C ILE A 125 -10.98 -1.11 -3.34
N MET A 126 -11.58 -1.89 -2.44
CA MET A 126 -11.13 -2.03 -1.06
C MET A 126 -10.36 -3.35 -0.88
N PHE A 127 -9.44 -3.41 0.09
CA PHE A 127 -8.63 -4.62 0.30
C PHE A 127 -9.49 -5.86 0.55
N TYR A 128 -10.59 -5.72 1.27
CA TYR A 128 -11.48 -6.83 1.61
C TYR A 128 -12.26 -7.37 0.39
N ASP A 129 -12.35 -6.61 -0.71
CA ASP A 129 -12.93 -7.11 -1.96
C ASP A 129 -12.06 -8.21 -2.59
N ARG A 130 -10.77 -8.26 -2.23
CA ARG A 130 -9.81 -9.26 -2.69
C ARG A 130 -9.72 -10.50 -1.79
N ILE A 131 -10.38 -10.50 -0.63
CA ILE A 131 -10.39 -11.64 0.29
C ILE A 131 -11.31 -12.73 -0.25
N ASN A 132 -10.86 -13.98 -0.19
CA ASN A 132 -11.70 -15.12 -0.54
C ASN A 132 -12.87 -15.27 0.45
N LYS A 133 -14.09 -14.94 0.02
CA LYS A 133 -15.28 -14.95 0.88
C LYS A 133 -15.66 -16.33 1.43
N LEU A 134 -15.25 -17.42 0.76
CA LEU A 134 -15.54 -18.78 1.20
C LEU A 134 -14.49 -19.28 2.19
N ASN A 135 -13.22 -18.97 1.93
CA ASN A 135 -12.10 -19.40 2.76
C ASN A 135 -11.09 -18.26 2.97
N PRO A 136 -11.39 -17.26 3.83
CA PRO A 136 -10.57 -16.05 3.98
C PRO A 136 -9.11 -16.32 4.38
N ASN A 137 -8.88 -17.37 5.16
CA ASN A 137 -7.58 -17.73 5.71
C ASN A 137 -6.87 -18.85 4.92
N HIS A 138 -7.42 -19.26 3.77
CA HIS A 138 -6.77 -20.27 2.93
C HIS A 138 -5.73 -19.61 2.02
N ILE A 139 -4.51 -20.14 2.05
CA ILE A 139 -3.41 -19.72 1.19
C ILE A 139 -2.85 -20.91 0.41
N ASP A 140 -2.75 -20.78 -0.91
CA ASP A 140 -2.08 -21.78 -1.76
C ASP A 140 -0.57 -21.77 -1.42
N SER A 141 0.05 -22.95 -1.38
CA SER A 141 1.48 -23.12 -1.10
C SER A 141 2.40 -22.39 -2.08
N LYS A 142 1.89 -22.00 -3.25
CA LYS A 142 2.60 -21.18 -4.25
C LYS A 142 2.64 -19.69 -3.92
N ILE A 143 1.82 -19.21 -2.97
CA ILE A 143 1.79 -17.81 -2.56
C ILE A 143 2.90 -17.57 -1.54
N THR A 144 3.69 -16.53 -1.76
CA THR A 144 4.71 -16.10 -0.80
C THR A 144 4.07 -15.31 0.33
N ILE A 145 4.20 -15.80 1.56
CA ILE A 145 3.85 -15.03 2.74
C ILE A 145 4.97 -14.04 3.06
N ILE A 146 4.61 -12.78 3.24
CA ILE A 146 5.49 -11.68 3.63
C ILE A 146 5.24 -11.30 5.08
#